data_AF-A0A920GQS8-F1
#
_entry.id   AF-A0A920GQS8-F1
#
_cell.length_a   1.000
_cell.length_b   1.000
_cell.length_c   1.000
_cell.angle_alpha   90.00
_cell.angle_beta   90.00
_cell.angle_gamma   90.00
#
_symmetry.space_group_name_H-M   'P 1'
#
loop_
_entity.id
_entity.type
_entity.pdbx_description
1 polymer ?
#
loop_
_entity_poly.entity_id
_entity_poly.type
_entity_poly.pdbx_seq_one_letter_code
_entity_poly.pdbx_strand_id
1 'polypeptide(L)'
;MAYLRKGMIERMKAEGKRSPADVVLTVDISRLAAVVEADLTQPVINETLTKNIPAIYRDPDNHWFGLTTRARIIYASKDKVADGEVTTYENLADPKWKGRICTRSGTNAYTVALTSAIIHHHGLEKLKNG
;
A
#
# COMPACT_ATOMS: atom_id res chain seq x y z
N MET A 1 21.75 -5.78 2.91
CA MET A 1 20.35 -5.45 3.24
C MET A 1 20.33 -4.23 4.17
N ALA A 2 19.88 -3.07 3.69
CA ALA A 2 19.76 -1.87 4.52
C ALA A 2 18.30 -1.69 4.95
N TYR A 3 18.05 -1.62 6.26
CA TYR A 3 16.70 -1.37 6.80
C TYR A 3 16.61 0.08 7.28
N LEU A 4 15.80 0.90 6.60
CA LEU A 4 15.61 2.32 6.96
C LEU A 4 14.12 2.64 7.08
N ARG A 5 13.74 3.24 8.22
CA ARG A 5 12.36 3.72 8.45
C ARG A 5 11.98 4.91 7.56
N LYS A 6 12.95 5.72 7.12
CA LYS A 6 12.80 6.92 6.26
C LYS A 6 14.15 7.27 5.57
N GLY A 7 14.13 7.93 4.40
CA GLY A 7 15.35 8.48 3.75
C GLY A 7 16.17 7.49 2.92
N MET A 8 15.59 6.33 2.57
CA MET A 8 16.30 5.26 1.86
C MET A 8 16.65 5.65 0.42
N ILE A 9 15.73 6.32 -0.29
CA ILE A 9 15.93 6.76 -1.67
C ILE A 9 17.06 7.78 -1.73
N GLU A 10 17.03 8.76 -0.84
CA GLU A 10 18.00 9.85 -0.73
C GLU A 10 19.39 9.31 -0.43
N ARG A 11 19.47 8.33 0.48
CA ARG A 11 20.72 7.62 0.78
C ARG A 11 21.25 6.86 -0.44
N MET A 12 20.42 6.04 -1.09
CA MET A 12 20.84 5.27 -2.26
C MET A 12 21.28 6.17 -3.42
N LYS A 13 20.59 7.30 -3.64
CA LYS A 13 21.01 8.32 -4.60
C LYS A 13 22.35 8.94 -4.24
N ALA A 14 22.57 9.28 -2.97
CA ALA A 14 23.83 9.86 -2.50
C ALA A 14 25.01 8.86 -2.60
N GLU A 15 24.76 7.57 -2.32
CA GLU A 15 25.77 6.52 -2.47
C GLU A 15 26.06 6.21 -3.95
N GLY A 16 25.06 6.34 -4.83
CA GLY A 16 25.16 6.15 -6.27
C GLY A 16 25.73 4.77 -6.62
N LYS A 17 26.66 4.73 -7.57
CA LYS A 17 27.35 3.48 -7.99
C LYS A 17 28.15 2.80 -6.88
N ARG A 18 28.38 3.47 -5.74
CA ARG A 18 29.09 2.92 -4.59
C ARG A 18 28.15 2.36 -3.51
N SER A 19 26.84 2.38 -3.76
CA SER A 19 25.87 1.84 -2.81
C SER A 19 26.10 0.34 -2.61
N PRO A 20 26.17 -0.15 -1.36
CA PRO A 20 26.24 -1.57 -1.06
C PRO A 20 24.85 -2.23 -1.06
N ALA A 21 23.82 -1.56 -1.60
CA ALA A 21 22.44 -2.05 -1.56
C ALA A 21 22.16 -2.99 -2.75
N ASP A 22 22.13 -4.30 -2.48
CA ASP A 22 21.73 -5.30 -3.49
C ASP A 22 20.20 -5.51 -3.54
N VAL A 23 19.52 -5.39 -2.39
CA VAL A 23 18.08 -5.65 -2.26
C VAL A 23 17.44 -4.58 -1.37
N VAL A 24 16.34 -4.03 -1.86
CA VAL A 24 15.44 -3.15 -1.11
C VAL A 24 14.24 -3.95 -0.62
N LEU A 25 14.04 -4.01 0.70
CA LEU A 25 12.86 -4.60 1.31
C LEU A 25 12.07 -3.50 2.02
N THR A 26 10.87 -3.22 1.54
CA THR A 26 9.97 -2.21 2.11
C THR A 26 8.54 -2.73 2.18
N VAL A 27 7.72 -2.00 2.93
CA VAL A 27 6.26 -2.18 2.98
C VAL A 27 5.59 -1.09 2.15
N ASP A 28 4.37 -1.37 1.70
CA ASP A 28 3.51 -0.46 0.94
C ASP A 28 3.94 -0.23 -0.53
N ILE A 29 2.95 -0.22 -1.41
CA ILE A 29 3.18 -0.11 -2.87
C ILE A 29 3.68 1.28 -3.26
N SER A 30 3.28 2.33 -2.53
CA SER A 30 3.73 3.70 -2.78
C SER A 30 5.24 3.85 -2.61
N ARG A 31 5.82 3.10 -1.65
CA ARG A 31 7.27 3.10 -1.44
C ARG A 31 8.00 2.33 -2.53
N LEU A 32 7.43 1.24 -3.02
CA LEU A 32 7.99 0.50 -4.15
C LEU A 32 8.01 1.37 -5.40
N ALA A 33 6.87 2.00 -5.74
CA ALA A 33 6.75 2.92 -6.87
C ALA A 33 7.79 4.05 -6.79
N ALA A 34 7.95 4.69 -5.62
CA ALA A 34 8.93 5.77 -5.45
C ALA A 34 10.39 5.32 -5.67
N VAL A 35 10.74 4.06 -5.38
CA VAL A 35 12.10 3.53 -5.62
C VAL A 35 12.29 3.21 -7.11
N VAL A 36 11.25 2.74 -7.80
CA VAL A 36 11.25 2.55 -9.26
C VAL A 36 11.38 3.88 -10.00
N GLU A 37 10.53 4.86 -9.68
CA GLU A 37 10.56 6.22 -10.24
C GLU A 37 11.89 6.96 -9.97
N ALA A 38 12.62 6.55 -8.94
CA ALA A 38 13.93 7.07 -8.61
C ALA A 38 15.08 6.44 -9.41
N ASP A 39 14.79 5.52 -10.35
CA ASP A 39 15.76 4.73 -11.11
C ASP A 39 16.75 3.95 -10.22
N LEU A 40 16.28 3.49 -9.06
CA LEU A 40 17.08 2.75 -8.07
C LEU A 40 16.86 1.24 -8.11
N THR A 41 16.18 0.74 -9.14
CA THR A 41 15.87 -0.69 -9.32
C THR A 41 16.27 -1.16 -10.71
N GLN A 42 16.33 -2.47 -10.89
CA GLN A 42 16.54 -3.11 -12.18
C GLN A 42 15.53 -4.24 -12.34
N PRO A 43 15.08 -4.55 -13.57
CA PRO A 43 14.16 -5.64 -13.80
C PRO A 43 14.82 -6.99 -13.51
N VAL A 44 14.10 -7.90 -12.84
CA VAL A 44 14.57 -9.26 -12.55
C VAL A 44 13.70 -10.27 -13.29
N ILE A 45 14.30 -10.97 -14.26
CA ILE A 45 13.62 -12.04 -15.01
C ILE A 45 13.95 -13.38 -14.33
N ASN A 46 12.96 -13.96 -13.65
CA ASN A 46 13.15 -15.23 -12.95
C ASN A 46 11.85 -16.06 -12.96
N GLU A 47 11.93 -17.28 -13.49
CA GLU A 47 10.77 -18.17 -13.62
C GLU A 47 10.18 -18.59 -12.27
N THR A 48 11.00 -18.73 -11.24
CA THR A 48 10.52 -19.09 -9.90
C THR A 48 9.68 -17.95 -9.32
N LEU A 49 10.11 -16.70 -9.51
CA LEU A 49 9.35 -15.53 -9.06
C LEU A 49 8.03 -15.39 -9.83
N THR A 50 8.06 -15.46 -11.16
CA THR A 50 6.85 -15.29 -11.98
C THR A 50 5.85 -16.43 -11.83
N LYS A 51 6.31 -17.65 -11.55
CA LYS A 51 5.47 -18.81 -11.26
C LYS A 51 4.81 -18.74 -9.88
N ASN A 52 5.55 -18.29 -8.86
CA ASN A 52 5.08 -18.31 -7.47
C ASN A 52 4.34 -17.03 -7.05
N ILE A 53 4.54 -15.92 -7.76
CA ILE A 53 3.96 -14.61 -7.41
C ILE A 53 2.94 -14.21 -8.48
N PRO A 54 1.64 -14.18 -8.14
CA PRO A 54 0.59 -13.75 -9.05
C PRO A 54 0.88 -12.39 -9.69
N ALA A 55 0.47 -12.21 -10.95
CA ALA A 55 0.73 -10.97 -11.71
C ALA A 55 0.23 -9.70 -10.99
N ILE A 56 -0.87 -9.79 -10.24
CA ILE A 56 -1.43 -8.68 -9.45
C ILE A 56 -0.54 -8.24 -8.26
N TYR A 57 0.46 -9.03 -7.88
CA TYR A 57 1.35 -8.77 -6.75
C TYR A 57 2.81 -8.54 -7.18
N ARG A 58 3.04 -8.23 -8.46
CA ARG A 58 4.37 -7.90 -8.96
C ARG A 58 4.27 -6.80 -10.00
N ASP A 59 5.40 -6.15 -10.23
CA ASP A 59 5.54 -5.14 -11.26
C ASP A 59 5.40 -5.76 -12.67
N PRO A 60 4.68 -5.12 -13.61
CA PRO A 60 4.62 -5.59 -15.00
C PRO A 60 6.00 -5.67 -15.67
N ASP A 61 6.90 -4.73 -15.32
CA ASP A 61 8.26 -4.64 -15.85
C ASP A 61 9.28 -5.37 -14.95
N ASN A 62 8.80 -6.09 -13.92
CA ASN A 62 9.59 -6.90 -13.00
C ASN A 62 10.61 -6.13 -12.13
N HIS A 63 10.35 -4.86 -11.83
CA HIS A 63 11.19 -4.07 -10.92
C HIS A 63 10.97 -4.40 -9.42
N TRP A 64 9.82 -4.97 -9.06
CA TRP A 64 9.53 -5.39 -7.69
C TRP A 64 8.56 -6.58 -7.63
N PHE A 65 8.60 -7.29 -6.51
CA PHE A 65 7.80 -8.49 -6.26
C PHE A 65 7.23 -8.48 -4.83
N GLY A 66 5.92 -8.73 -4.71
CA GLY A 66 5.23 -8.81 -3.43
C GLY A 66 5.45 -10.16 -2.74
N LEU A 67 6.01 -10.13 -1.53
CA LEU A 67 6.28 -11.34 -0.73
C LEU A 67 5.17 -11.65 0.28
N THR A 68 4.45 -10.62 0.73
CA THR A 68 3.39 -10.75 1.73
C THR A 68 2.21 -9.88 1.34
N THR A 69 0.99 -10.39 1.49
CA THR A 69 -0.24 -9.61 1.37
C THR A 69 -0.75 -9.21 2.74
N ARG A 70 -1.54 -8.14 2.79
CA ARG A 70 -2.14 -7.62 4.01
C ARG A 70 -3.52 -7.05 3.68
N ALA A 71 -4.54 -7.64 4.26
CA ALA A 71 -5.87 -7.07 4.22
C ALA A 71 -5.97 -5.97 5.29
N ARG A 72 -6.43 -4.79 4.88
CA ARG A 72 -7.01 -3.86 5.84
C ARG A 72 -8.42 -4.36 6.11
N ILE A 73 -8.86 -4.45 7.36
CA ILE A 73 -10.17 -4.99 7.71
C ILE A 73 -10.83 -4.02 8.69
N ILE A 74 -12.16 -3.95 8.65
CA ILE A 74 -12.95 -3.19 9.63
C ILE A 74 -13.17 -4.11 10.84
N TYR A 75 -12.73 -3.64 12.00
CA TYR A 75 -13.06 -4.28 13.27
C TYR A 75 -14.22 -3.53 13.90
N ALA A 76 -15.29 -4.26 14.24
CA ALA A 76 -16.48 -3.72 14.87
C ALA A 76 -16.70 -4.36 16.25
N SER A 77 -17.25 -3.58 17.19
CA SER A 77 -17.60 -4.08 18.52
C SER A 77 -18.85 -4.95 18.43
N LYS A 78 -18.75 -6.19 18.91
CA LYS A 78 -19.87 -7.17 18.90
C LYS A 78 -21.10 -6.68 19.67
N ASP A 79 -20.91 -5.87 20.71
CA ASP A 79 -22.01 -5.36 21.55
C ASP A 79 -22.70 -4.13 20.96
N LYS A 80 -22.03 -3.43 20.02
CA LYS A 80 -22.45 -2.11 19.54
C LYS A 80 -22.73 -2.05 18.04
N VAL A 81 -22.42 -3.11 17.30
CA VAL A 81 -22.58 -3.20 15.85
C VAL A 81 -23.13 -4.58 15.52
N ALA A 82 -24.28 -4.62 14.85
CA ALA A 82 -24.89 -5.88 14.45
C ALA A 82 -24.12 -6.52 13.29
N ASP A 83 -24.17 -7.85 13.20
CA ASP A 83 -23.60 -8.57 12.05
C ASP A 83 -24.24 -8.08 10.74
N GLY A 84 -23.41 -7.78 9.76
CA GLY A 84 -23.85 -7.25 8.46
C GLY A 84 -24.20 -5.76 8.44
N GLU A 85 -24.09 -5.02 9.55
CA GLU A 85 -24.38 -3.58 9.57
C GLU A 85 -23.30 -2.75 8.83
N VAL A 86 -22.09 -3.32 8.70
CA VAL A 86 -20.97 -2.82 7.91
C VAL A 86 -20.66 -3.84 6.82
N THR A 87 -21.01 -3.53 5.57
CA THR A 87 -20.77 -4.44 4.44
C THR A 87 -19.63 -3.97 3.53
N THR A 88 -19.45 -2.65 3.40
CA THR A 88 -18.42 -2.06 2.56
C THR A 88 -17.72 -0.89 3.26
N TYR A 89 -16.55 -0.49 2.76
CA TYR A 89 -15.84 0.69 3.27
C TYR A 89 -16.65 1.97 3.08
N GLU A 90 -17.40 2.07 1.99
CA GLU A 90 -18.22 3.23 1.66
C GLU A 90 -19.37 3.39 2.65
N ASN A 91 -19.90 2.30 3.22
CA ASN A 91 -20.90 2.42 4.27
C ASN A 91 -20.37 3.14 5.51
N LEU A 92 -19.06 3.22 5.72
CA LEU A 92 -18.49 3.99 6.85
C LEU A 92 -18.68 5.50 6.69
N ALA A 93 -19.03 6.00 5.50
CA ALA A 93 -19.40 7.40 5.29
C ALA A 93 -20.85 7.72 5.68
N ASP A 94 -21.66 6.70 6.02
CA ASP A 94 -23.04 6.90 6.45
C ASP A 94 -23.09 7.74 7.74
N PRO A 95 -23.95 8.78 7.82
CA PRO A 95 -24.13 9.60 9.02
C PRO A 95 -24.37 8.80 10.32
N LYS A 96 -24.92 7.57 10.24
CA LYS A 96 -25.11 6.68 11.39
C LYS A 96 -23.81 6.32 12.14
N TRP A 97 -22.66 6.49 11.50
CA TRP A 97 -21.34 6.23 12.08
C TRP A 97 -20.65 7.46 12.67
N LYS A 98 -21.28 8.64 12.60
CA LYS A 98 -20.72 9.87 13.16
C LYS A 98 -20.38 9.69 14.65
N GLY A 99 -19.13 9.94 15.01
CA GLY A 99 -18.62 9.76 16.38
C GLY A 99 -18.39 8.30 16.82
N ARG A 100 -18.58 7.32 15.93
CA ARG A 100 -18.43 5.88 16.22
C ARG A 100 -17.22 5.23 15.55
N ILE A 101 -16.50 5.96 14.69
CA ILE A 101 -15.32 5.46 13.97
C ILE A 101 -14.05 5.95 14.65
N CYS A 102 -13.17 5.01 15.01
CA CYS A 102 -11.80 5.29 15.41
C CYS A 102 -10.86 4.77 14.33
N THR A 103 -10.02 5.65 13.78
CA THR A 103 -8.97 5.28 12.83
C THR A 103 -7.71 6.05 13.12
N ARG A 104 -6.58 5.50 12.68
CA ARG A 104 -5.30 6.23 12.71
C ARG A 104 -5.35 7.44 11.78
N SER A 105 -4.46 8.41 11.99
CA SER A 105 -4.36 9.61 11.13
C SER A 105 -4.43 9.29 9.63
N GLY A 106 -5.20 10.11 8.90
CA GLY A 106 -5.40 9.99 7.45
C GLY A 106 -4.12 10.14 6.63
N THR A 107 -3.08 10.75 7.20
CA THR A 107 -1.76 10.91 6.57
C THR A 107 -0.91 9.63 6.59
N ASN A 108 -1.39 8.56 7.23
CA ASN A 108 -0.66 7.31 7.20
C ASN A 108 -0.72 6.66 5.81
N ALA A 109 0.42 6.14 5.33
CA ALA A 109 0.57 5.48 4.02
C ALA A 109 -0.54 4.46 3.73
N TYR A 110 -1.01 3.73 4.73
CA TYR A 110 -2.07 2.75 4.53
C TYR A 110 -3.43 3.40 4.23
N THR A 111 -3.72 4.56 4.83
CA THR A 111 -4.96 5.30 4.55
C THR A 111 -4.90 5.95 3.18
N VAL A 112 -3.73 6.45 2.78
CA VAL A 112 -3.49 6.92 1.41
C VAL A 112 -3.69 5.78 0.39
N ALA A 113 -3.13 4.59 0.65
CA ALA A 113 -3.30 3.43 -0.22
C ALA A 113 -4.78 2.99 -0.34
N LEU A 114 -5.53 3.01 0.76
CA LEU A 114 -6.97 2.74 0.74
C LEU A 114 -7.73 3.80 -0.08
N THR A 115 -7.42 5.09 0.12
CA THR A 115 -8.04 6.17 -0.65
C THR A 115 -7.73 6.05 -2.14
N SER A 116 -6.49 5.70 -2.50
CA SER A 116 -6.09 5.45 -3.90
C SER A 116 -6.85 4.28 -4.51
N ALA A 117 -7.05 3.19 -3.77
CA ALA A 117 -7.87 2.06 -4.21
C ALA A 117 -9.33 2.46 -4.44
N ILE A 118 -9.92 3.26 -3.54
CA ILE A 118 -11.29 3.79 -3.70
C ILE A 118 -11.38 4.65 -4.98
N ILE A 119 -10.41 5.54 -5.22
CA ILE A 119 -10.35 6.36 -6.45
C ILE A 119 -10.26 5.46 -7.69
N HIS A 120 -9.39 4.44 -7.65
CA HIS A 120 -9.20 3.54 -8.78
C HIS A 120 -10.49 2.79 -9.14
N HIS A 121 -11.25 2.33 -8.13
CA HIS A 121 -12.50 1.59 -8.36
C HIS A 121 -13.73 2.46 -8.62
N HIS A 122 -13.78 3.69 -8.11
CA HIS A 122 -15.00 4.51 -8.10
C HIS A 122 -14.86 5.92 -8.71
N GLY A 123 -13.66 6.34 -9.09
CA GLY A 123 -13.39 7.68 -9.60
C GLY A 123 -13.35 8.76 -8.51
N LEU A 124 -12.86 9.95 -8.87
CA LEU A 124 -12.68 11.10 -7.95
C LEU A 124 -14.00 11.68 -7.40
N GLU A 125 -15.11 11.48 -8.11
CA GLU A 125 -16.42 12.07 -7.76
C GLU A 125 -16.95 11.57 -6.42
N LYS A 126 -16.62 10.33 -6.01
CA LYS A 126 -17.14 9.73 -4.76
C LYS A 126 -16.41 10.22 -3.51
N LEU A 127 -15.26 10.87 -3.63
CA LEU A 127 -14.48 11.41 -2.50
C LEU A 127 -15.01 12.73 -1.95
N LYS A 128 -15.82 13.47 -2.74
CA LYS A 128 -16.26 14.83 -2.39
C LYS A 128 -17.41 14.87 -1.37
N ASN A 129 -18.02 13.74 -1.03
CA ASN A 129 -19.24 13.67 -0.23
C ASN A 129 -19.06 12.98 1.15
N GLY A 130 -17.83 12.96 1.69
CA GLY A 130 -17.53 12.40 3.02
C GLY A 130 -17.45 13.47 4.11
#